data_AF-A0A2V5Z3Y5-F1
#
_entry.id   AF-A0A2V5Z3Y5-F1
#
_cell.length_a   1.000
_cell.length_b   1.000
_cell.length_c   1.000
_cell.angle_alpha   90.00
_cell.angle_beta   90.00
_cell.angle_gamma   90.00
#
_symmetry.space_group_name_H-M   'P 1'
#
loop_
_entity.id
_entity.type
_entity.pdbx_description
1 polymer ?
#
loop_
_entity_poly.entity_id
_entity_poly.type
_entity_poly.pdbx_seq_one_letter_code
_entity_poly.pdbx_strand_id
1 'polypeptide(L)'
;MIFSFASLGFSEDFKTVNRKEYKDATVTRVEPDGIVVKTKSGVTKVYFTELPKDVQERFHYDSEKAASYSAEQAANYTAYQKQQEETRRQQAEADARNNAALAEQQAATNRTQALQARYGELQRQENDLLHQIGEAKQPGPEYRQGKSVRHQPNPQKSQLPLLQSHLSDVRREKSEVRKQLEKASDSNKSDAAARTHSKASRN
;
A
#
# COMPACT_ATOMS: atom_id res chain seq x y z
N MET A 1 -7.95 -46.07 3.73
CA MET A 1 -8.66 -47.16 3.03
C MET A 1 -8.18 -47.13 1.58
N ILE A 2 -7.52 -48.19 1.10
CA ILE A 2 -6.85 -48.22 -0.20
C ILE A 2 -7.94 -48.36 -1.28
N PHE A 3 -8.25 -47.29 -2.00
CA PHE A 3 -9.07 -47.37 -3.21
C PHE A 3 -8.20 -48.02 -4.30
N SER A 4 -8.51 -49.28 -4.64
CA SER A 4 -7.82 -50.03 -5.68
C SER A 4 -8.01 -49.32 -7.02
N PHE A 5 -6.93 -48.88 -7.65
CA PHE A 5 -6.93 -48.23 -8.96
C PHE A 5 -7.04 -49.29 -10.05
N ALA A 6 -8.27 -49.75 -10.34
CA ALA A 6 -8.52 -50.57 -11.52
C ALA A 6 -8.58 -49.67 -12.76
N SER A 7 -7.44 -49.51 -13.44
CA SER A 7 -7.41 -48.96 -14.81
C SER A 7 -8.04 -49.98 -15.76
N LEU A 8 -9.36 -49.94 -15.92
CA LEU A 8 -10.08 -50.71 -16.93
C LEU A 8 -9.92 -50.01 -18.28
N GLY A 9 -8.88 -50.40 -19.03
CA GLY A 9 -8.59 -49.91 -20.37
C GLY A 9 -9.54 -50.45 -21.44
N PHE A 10 -10.84 -50.13 -21.32
CA PHE A 10 -11.82 -50.37 -22.38
C PHE A 10 -12.21 -49.02 -23.02
N SER A 11 -11.99 -48.92 -24.32
CA SER A 11 -12.53 -47.85 -25.14
C SER A 11 -14.00 -48.17 -25.38
N GLU A 12 -14.91 -47.44 -24.77
CA GLU A 12 -16.34 -47.66 -24.88
C GLU A 12 -17.05 -46.47 -25.49
N ASP A 13 -17.98 -46.79 -26.39
CA ASP A 13 -18.95 -45.85 -26.89
C ASP A 13 -20.14 -45.88 -25.95
N PHE A 14 -20.36 -44.80 -25.19
CA PHE A 14 -21.53 -44.71 -24.32
C PHE A 14 -22.27 -43.39 -24.54
N LYS A 15 -23.60 -43.48 -24.43
CA LYS A 15 -24.52 -42.37 -24.57
C LYS A 15 -25.07 -41.99 -23.20
N THR A 16 -25.02 -40.71 -22.85
CA THR A 16 -25.71 -40.22 -21.66
C THR A 16 -27.21 -40.27 -21.86
N VAL A 17 -27.96 -40.21 -20.76
CA VAL A 17 -29.43 -40.10 -20.75
C VAL A 17 -29.92 -38.89 -21.54
N ASN A 18 -29.09 -37.85 -21.67
CA ASN A 18 -29.34 -36.65 -22.46
C ASN A 18 -28.93 -36.77 -23.94
N ARG A 19 -28.66 -38.00 -24.42
CA ARG A 19 -28.21 -38.32 -25.79
C ARG A 19 -26.84 -37.72 -26.18
N LYS A 20 -26.02 -37.31 -25.22
CA LYS A 20 -24.62 -36.93 -25.50
C LYS A 20 -23.80 -38.21 -25.67
N GLU A 21 -23.15 -38.35 -26.81
CA GLU A 21 -22.37 -39.54 -27.14
C GLU A 21 -20.88 -39.28 -26.88
N TYR A 22 -20.24 -40.19 -26.16
CA TYR A 22 -18.79 -40.24 -26.00
C TYR A 22 -18.28 -41.42 -26.80
N LYS A 23 -17.53 -41.13 -27.88
CA LYS A 23 -16.91 -42.15 -28.75
C LYS A 23 -15.45 -42.35 -28.39
N ASP A 24 -14.98 -43.58 -28.55
CA ASP A 24 -13.60 -43.99 -28.24
C ASP A 24 -13.17 -43.55 -26.82
N ALA A 25 -14.10 -43.57 -25.85
CA ALA A 25 -13.85 -43.01 -24.53
C ALA A 25 -13.17 -44.05 -23.64
N THR A 26 -11.98 -43.72 -23.17
CA THR A 26 -11.24 -44.57 -22.22
C THR A 26 -11.50 -44.07 -20.80
N VAL A 27 -12.02 -44.91 -19.91
CA VAL A 27 -12.16 -44.57 -18.49
C VAL A 27 -10.79 -44.55 -17.83
N THR A 28 -10.37 -43.37 -17.39
CA THR A 28 -9.08 -43.13 -16.73
C THR A 28 -9.17 -43.18 -15.20
N ARG A 29 -10.33 -42.83 -14.63
CA ARG A 29 -10.59 -42.86 -13.19
C ARG A 29 -12.08 -43.05 -12.93
N VAL A 30 -12.40 -43.77 -11.86
CA VAL A 30 -13.78 -43.89 -11.34
C VAL A 30 -13.82 -43.14 -10.00
N GLU A 31 -14.77 -42.23 -9.87
CA GLU A 31 -15.07 -41.46 -8.65
C GLU A 31 -16.46 -41.86 -8.13
N PRO A 32 -16.80 -41.62 -6.86
CA PRO A 32 -18.09 -42.03 -6.31
C PRO A 32 -19.31 -41.45 -7.06
N ASP A 33 -19.17 -40.27 -7.63
CA ASP A 33 -20.22 -39.53 -8.35
C ASP A 33 -20.10 -39.60 -9.88
N GLY A 34 -19.06 -40.23 -10.44
CA GLY A 34 -18.91 -40.34 -11.89
C GLY A 34 -17.61 -40.99 -12.38
N ILE A 35 -17.43 -41.02 -13.69
CA ILE A 35 -16.23 -41.55 -14.36
C ILE A 35 -15.48 -40.42 -15.07
N VAL A 36 -14.16 -40.43 -14.98
CA VAL A 36 -13.29 -39.54 -15.75
C VAL A 36 -12.85 -40.27 -17.00
N VAL A 37 -13.29 -39.76 -18.14
CA VAL A 37 -12.99 -40.35 -19.45
C VAL A 37 -12.02 -39.48 -20.23
N LYS A 38 -11.13 -40.14 -20.96
CA LYS A 38 -10.25 -39.53 -21.94
C LYS A 38 -10.76 -39.89 -23.32
N THR A 39 -11.02 -38.88 -24.13
CA THR A 39 -11.40 -38.99 -25.55
C THR A 39 -10.37 -38.27 -26.42
N LYS A 40 -10.56 -38.30 -27.74
CA LYS A 40 -9.76 -37.50 -28.69
C LYS A 40 -9.85 -35.99 -28.42
N SER A 41 -10.93 -35.51 -27.80
CA SER A 41 -11.14 -34.09 -27.51
C SER A 41 -10.63 -33.64 -26.14
N GLY A 42 -10.24 -34.56 -25.26
CA GLY A 42 -9.68 -34.24 -23.95
C GLY A 42 -10.13 -35.17 -22.83
N VAL A 43 -9.88 -34.74 -21.59
CA VAL A 43 -10.31 -35.46 -20.38
C VAL A 43 -11.54 -34.77 -19.80
N THR A 44 -12.62 -35.51 -19.58
CA THR A 44 -13.89 -34.98 -19.07
C THR A 44 -14.44 -35.92 -18.00
N LYS A 45 -15.03 -35.35 -16.95
CA LYS A 45 -15.81 -36.12 -15.97
C LYS A 45 -17.25 -36.26 -16.46
N VAL A 46 -17.79 -37.47 -16.38
CA VAL A 46 -19.19 -37.78 -16.68
C VAL A 46 -19.83 -38.33 -15.41
N TYR A 47 -20.88 -37.68 -14.93
CA TYR A 47 -21.56 -38.07 -13.70
C TYR A 47 -22.36 -39.35 -13.89
N PHE A 48 -22.42 -40.20 -12.87
CA PHE A 48 -23.20 -41.45 -12.93
C PHE A 48 -24.70 -41.20 -13.14
N THR A 49 -25.22 -40.10 -12.62
CA THR A 49 -26.62 -39.66 -12.84
C THR A 49 -26.95 -39.37 -14.30
N GLU A 50 -25.94 -39.10 -15.12
CA GLU A 50 -26.10 -38.88 -16.56
C GLU A 50 -25.90 -40.16 -17.38
N LEU A 51 -25.47 -41.27 -16.75
CA LEU A 51 -25.19 -42.52 -17.44
C LEU A 51 -26.40 -43.48 -17.43
N PRO A 52 -26.54 -44.34 -18.45
CA PRO A 52 -27.51 -45.43 -18.44
C PRO A 52 -27.36 -46.37 -17.24
N LYS A 53 -28.45 -47.02 -16.81
CA LYS A 53 -28.47 -47.86 -15.61
C LYS A 53 -27.51 -49.06 -15.69
N ASP A 54 -27.41 -49.68 -16.85
CA ASP A 54 -26.47 -50.77 -17.14
C ASP A 54 -25.02 -50.35 -16.90
N VAL A 55 -24.68 -49.10 -17.25
CA VAL A 55 -23.34 -48.54 -16.99
C VAL A 55 -23.17 -48.23 -15.50
N GLN A 56 -24.17 -47.64 -14.85
CA GLN A 56 -24.15 -47.38 -13.40
C GLN A 56 -23.92 -48.68 -12.59
N GLU A 57 -24.63 -49.76 -12.95
CA GLU A 57 -24.52 -51.08 -12.30
C GLU A 57 -23.13 -51.70 -12.48
N ARG A 58 -22.56 -51.61 -13.69
CA ARG A 58 -21.22 -52.12 -13.99
C ARG A 58 -20.11 -51.46 -13.18
N PHE A 59 -20.26 -50.18 -12.87
CA PHE A 59 -19.31 -49.42 -12.05
C PHE A 59 -19.71 -49.37 -10.56
N HIS A 60 -20.74 -50.12 -10.15
CA HIS A 60 -21.19 -50.20 -8.77
C HIS A 60 -21.55 -48.84 -8.17
N TYR A 61 -22.28 -48.01 -8.93
CA TYR A 61 -22.73 -46.71 -8.47
C TYR A 61 -23.54 -46.80 -7.17
N ASP A 62 -23.16 -45.97 -6.20
CA ASP A 62 -23.80 -45.84 -4.89
C ASP A 62 -24.22 -44.38 -4.69
N SER A 63 -25.53 -44.13 -4.71
CA SER A 63 -26.06 -42.77 -4.66
C SER A 63 -25.77 -42.05 -3.36
N GLU A 64 -25.68 -42.74 -2.23
CA GLU A 64 -25.32 -42.11 -0.96
C GLU A 64 -23.85 -41.68 -0.95
N LYS A 65 -22.95 -42.56 -1.38
CA LYS A 65 -21.51 -42.22 -1.48
C LYS A 65 -21.26 -41.09 -2.47
N ALA A 66 -21.99 -41.08 -3.59
CA ALA A 66 -21.93 -40.01 -4.58
C ALA A 66 -22.36 -38.66 -4.00
N ALA A 67 -23.45 -38.64 -3.24
CA ALA A 67 -23.96 -37.43 -2.60
C ALA A 67 -22.97 -36.89 -1.56
N SER A 68 -22.42 -37.76 -0.68
CA SER A 68 -21.42 -37.36 0.30
C SER A 68 -20.15 -36.82 -0.34
N TYR A 69 -19.62 -37.50 -1.36
CA TYR A 69 -18.44 -37.05 -2.09
C TYR A 69 -18.66 -35.70 -2.78
N SER A 70 -19.80 -35.52 -3.45
CA SER A 70 -20.14 -34.25 -4.13
C SER A 70 -20.25 -33.10 -3.14
N ALA A 71 -20.85 -33.33 -1.96
CA ALA A 71 -20.96 -32.34 -0.90
C ALA A 71 -19.57 -31.95 -0.35
N GLU A 72 -18.69 -32.93 -0.14
CA GLU A 72 -17.32 -32.69 0.32
C GLU A 72 -16.51 -31.89 -0.72
N GLN A 73 -16.59 -32.25 -2.00
CA GLN A 73 -15.92 -31.51 -3.08
C GLN A 73 -16.40 -30.05 -3.17
N ALA A 74 -17.71 -29.82 -3.06
CA ALA A 74 -18.28 -28.47 -3.06
C ALA A 74 -17.81 -27.66 -1.83
N ALA A 75 -17.75 -28.28 -0.66
CA ALA A 75 -17.24 -27.65 0.56
C ALA A 75 -15.75 -27.29 0.45
N ASN A 76 -14.92 -28.22 -0.04
CA ASN A 76 -13.49 -28.00 -0.26
C ASN A 76 -13.23 -26.89 -1.28
N TYR A 77 -13.97 -26.86 -2.39
CA TYR A 77 -13.87 -25.80 -3.38
C TYR A 77 -14.24 -24.44 -2.76
N THR A 78 -15.33 -24.37 -2.00
CA THR A 78 -15.77 -23.14 -1.33
C THR A 78 -14.75 -22.67 -0.29
N ALA A 79 -14.17 -23.59 0.48
CA ALA A 79 -13.12 -23.28 1.45
C ALA A 79 -11.86 -22.73 0.77
N TYR A 80 -11.43 -23.36 -0.33
CA TYR A 80 -10.28 -22.90 -1.12
C TYR A 80 -10.51 -21.50 -1.72
N GLN A 81 -11.70 -21.22 -2.26
CA GLN A 81 -12.05 -19.89 -2.76
C GLN A 81 -12.02 -18.84 -1.65
N LYS A 82 -12.58 -19.14 -0.48
CA LYS A 82 -12.53 -18.25 0.69
C LYS A 82 -11.11 -17.99 1.14
N GLN A 83 -10.27 -19.02 1.22
CA GLN A 83 -8.87 -18.90 1.62
C GLN A 83 -8.08 -18.02 0.62
N GLN A 84 -8.31 -18.19 -0.69
CA GLN A 84 -7.68 -17.35 -1.70
C GLN A 84 -8.12 -15.90 -1.62
N GLU A 85 -9.42 -15.66 -1.42
CA GLU A 85 -9.94 -14.29 -1.24
C GLU A 85 -9.36 -13.64 0.00
N GLU A 86 -9.29 -14.35 1.12
CA GLU A 86 -8.74 -13.86 2.37
C GLU A 86 -7.24 -13.56 2.25
N THR A 87 -6.49 -14.43 1.60
CA THR A 87 -5.06 -14.20 1.28
C THR A 87 -4.90 -12.96 0.40
N ARG A 88 -5.72 -12.80 -0.63
CA ARG A 88 -5.70 -11.62 -1.50
C ARG A 88 -6.06 -10.34 -0.73
N ARG A 89 -7.02 -10.40 0.18
CA ARG A 89 -7.38 -9.28 1.05
C ARG A 89 -6.23 -8.91 1.98
N GLN A 90 -5.60 -9.90 2.62
CA GLN A 90 -4.44 -9.68 3.49
C GLN A 90 -3.26 -9.06 2.73
N GLN A 91 -2.99 -9.52 1.51
CA GLN A 91 -1.96 -8.95 0.64
C GLN A 91 -2.30 -7.50 0.27
N ALA A 92 -3.52 -7.23 -0.20
CA ALA A 92 -3.95 -5.88 -0.55
C ALA A 92 -3.89 -4.94 0.66
N GLU A 93 -4.24 -5.42 1.85
CA GLU A 93 -4.14 -4.63 3.09
C GLU A 93 -2.67 -4.38 3.48
N ALA A 94 -1.80 -5.38 3.37
CA ALA A 94 -0.38 -5.22 3.64
C ALA A 94 0.26 -4.22 2.66
N ASP A 95 -0.08 -4.30 1.37
CA ASP A 95 0.38 -3.37 0.35
C ASP A 95 -0.15 -1.96 0.60
N ALA A 96 -1.43 -1.82 0.95
CA ALA A 96 -2.01 -0.53 1.32
C ALA A 96 -1.31 0.09 2.54
N ARG A 97 -1.04 -0.71 3.58
CA ARG A 97 -0.31 -0.27 4.78
C ARG A 97 1.12 0.14 4.45
N ASN A 98 1.82 -0.62 3.62
CA ASN A 98 3.19 -0.31 3.19
C ASN A 98 3.23 0.99 2.36
N ASN A 99 2.29 1.15 1.43
CA ASN A 99 2.18 2.34 0.61
C ASN A 99 1.82 3.58 1.44
N ALA A 100 0.90 3.44 2.42
CA ALA A 100 0.56 4.51 3.35
C ALA A 100 1.78 4.93 4.19
N ALA A 101 2.53 3.97 4.74
CA ALA A 101 3.75 4.25 5.50
C ALA A 101 4.83 4.95 4.67
N LEU A 102 4.98 4.57 3.39
CA LEU A 102 5.90 5.25 2.47
C LEU A 102 5.45 6.68 2.17
N ALA A 103 4.16 6.89 1.91
CA ALA A 103 3.59 8.21 1.67
C ALA A 103 3.74 9.13 2.88
N GLU A 104 3.51 8.62 4.09
CA GLU A 104 3.73 9.37 5.34
C GLU A 104 5.20 9.73 5.53
N GLN A 105 6.13 8.81 5.25
CA GLN A 105 7.57 9.09 5.32
C GLN A 105 7.99 10.17 4.32
N GLN A 106 7.47 10.13 3.09
CA GLN A 106 7.71 11.15 2.08
C GLN A 106 7.12 12.50 2.51
N ALA A 107 5.90 12.51 3.04
CA ALA A 107 5.26 13.73 3.55
C ALA A 107 6.05 14.34 4.71
N ALA A 108 6.56 13.53 5.65
CA ALA A 108 7.42 13.99 6.73
C ALA A 108 8.73 14.60 6.21
N THR A 109 9.35 13.97 5.21
CA THR A 109 10.57 14.48 4.57
C THR A 109 10.32 15.81 3.87
N ASN A 110 9.27 15.89 3.06
CA ASN A 110 8.87 17.10 2.35
C ASN A 110 8.54 18.23 3.32
N ARG A 111 7.87 17.92 4.44
CA ARG A 111 7.56 18.88 5.50
C ARG A 111 8.83 19.44 6.13
N THR A 112 9.80 18.59 6.47
CA THR A 112 11.08 19.03 7.02
C THR A 112 11.85 19.91 6.04
N GLN A 113 11.90 19.53 4.75
CA GLN A 113 12.53 20.34 3.71
C GLN A 113 11.86 21.71 3.55
N ALA A 114 10.52 21.76 3.55
CA ALA A 114 9.77 23.01 3.48
C ALA A 114 10.05 23.92 4.69
N LEU A 115 10.12 23.34 5.89
CA LEU A 115 10.48 24.09 7.11
C LEU A 115 11.91 24.61 7.06
N GLN A 116 12.86 23.83 6.54
CA GLN A 116 14.25 24.26 6.35
C GLN A 116 14.35 25.42 5.35
N ALA A 117 13.63 25.32 4.22
CA ALA A 117 13.57 26.39 3.23
C ALA A 117 12.99 27.68 3.84
N ARG A 118 11.85 27.58 4.54
CA ARG A 118 11.22 28.73 5.21
C ARG A 118 12.12 29.35 6.27
N TYR A 119 12.84 28.54 7.05
CA TYR A 119 13.82 29.04 8.01
C TYR A 119 14.92 29.86 7.32
N GLY A 120 15.44 29.35 6.20
CA GLY A 120 16.44 30.05 5.39
C GLY A 120 15.94 31.38 4.81
N GLU A 121 14.69 31.43 4.34
CA GLU A 121 14.05 32.67 3.86
C GLU A 121 13.90 33.70 4.99
N LEU A 122 13.38 33.28 6.15
CA LEU A 122 13.23 34.17 7.32
C LEU A 122 14.58 34.69 7.83
N GLN A 123 15.62 33.87 7.75
CA GLN A 123 16.99 34.30 8.09
C GLN A 123 17.50 35.40 7.14
N ARG A 124 17.20 35.30 5.84
CA ARG A 124 17.55 36.34 4.86
C ARG A 124 16.77 37.63 5.12
N GLN A 125 15.46 37.52 5.31
CA GLN A 125 14.61 38.66 5.63
C GLN A 125 15.08 39.38 6.91
N GLU A 126 15.44 38.63 7.95
CA GLU A 126 15.99 39.22 9.18
C GLU A 126 17.27 40.02 8.89
N ASN A 127 18.20 39.45 8.12
CA ASN A 127 19.45 40.12 7.78
C ASN A 127 19.22 41.41 6.96
N ASP A 128 18.31 41.37 5.99
CA ASP A 128 17.96 42.52 5.16
C ASP A 128 17.32 43.64 6.00
N LEU A 129 16.43 43.29 6.93
CA LEU A 129 15.82 44.25 7.86
C LEU A 129 16.86 44.86 8.81
N LEU A 130 17.79 44.05 9.32
CA LEU A 130 18.88 44.55 10.15
C LEU A 130 19.75 45.54 9.39
N HIS A 131 20.00 45.29 8.10
CA HIS A 131 20.72 46.22 7.23
C HIS A 131 19.95 47.53 7.05
N GLN A 132 18.68 47.49 6.68
CA GLN A 132 17.82 48.67 6.50
C GLN A 132 17.66 49.49 7.79
N ILE A 133 17.51 48.83 8.93
CA ILE A 133 17.47 49.50 10.24
C ILE A 133 18.82 50.16 10.53
N GLY A 134 19.93 49.52 10.16
CA GLY A 134 21.27 50.07 10.26
C GLY A 134 21.43 51.36 9.44
N GLU A 135 20.97 51.35 8.19
CA GLU A 135 20.96 52.51 7.29
C GLU A 135 20.07 53.64 7.82
N ALA A 136 18.84 53.32 8.22
CA ALA A 136 17.88 54.30 8.74
C ALA A 136 18.32 54.94 10.07
N LYS A 137 19.23 54.29 10.82
CA LYS A 137 19.85 54.84 12.03
C LYS A 137 21.02 55.77 11.74
N GLN A 138 21.64 55.72 10.55
CA GLN A 138 22.73 56.62 10.19
C GLN A 138 22.25 58.08 10.16
N PRO A 139 23.11 59.04 10.54
CA PRO A 139 22.80 60.45 10.37
C PRO A 139 22.63 60.77 8.88
N GLY A 140 21.77 61.74 8.55
CA GLY A 140 21.62 62.20 7.16
C GLY A 140 22.85 62.98 6.68
N PRO A 141 22.83 63.44 5.43
CA PRO A 141 23.98 64.09 4.81
C PRO A 141 24.45 65.31 5.62
N GLU A 142 25.77 65.43 5.73
CA GLU A 142 26.44 66.55 6.39
C GLU A 142 26.27 67.84 5.59
N TYR A 143 26.05 68.94 6.29
CA TYR A 143 26.10 70.29 5.74
C TYR A 143 26.81 71.23 6.72
N ARG A 144 27.46 72.26 6.17
CA ARG A 144 28.19 73.25 6.96
C ARG A 144 27.28 74.42 7.30
N GLN A 145 27.17 74.74 8.60
CA GLN A 145 26.49 75.95 9.09
C GLN A 145 27.53 76.80 9.83
N GLY A 146 28.08 77.81 9.14
CA GLY A 146 29.17 78.63 9.67
C GLY A 146 30.45 77.79 9.92
N LYS A 147 30.97 77.79 11.14
CA LYS A 147 32.14 76.99 11.56
C LYS A 147 31.78 75.57 12.04
N SER A 148 30.49 75.23 12.10
CA SER A 148 30.00 73.93 12.62
C SER A 148 29.51 73.04 11.48
N VAL A 149 29.73 71.72 11.61
CA VAL A 149 29.12 70.69 10.75
C VAL A 149 27.84 70.19 11.44
N ARG A 150 26.75 70.09 10.68
CA ARG A 150 25.48 69.52 11.13
C ARG A 150 25.02 68.45 10.13
N HIS A 151 24.13 67.56 10.58
CA HIS A 151 23.51 66.55 9.73
C HIS A 151 22.06 66.89 9.44
N GLN A 152 21.60 66.65 8.22
CA GLN A 152 20.18 66.63 7.92
C GLN A 152 19.51 65.41 8.57
N PRO A 153 18.21 65.47 8.90
CA PRO A 153 17.48 64.28 9.32
C PRO A 153 17.52 63.20 8.23
N ASN A 154 17.86 61.98 8.59
CA ASN A 154 17.77 60.86 7.64
C ASN A 154 16.29 60.61 7.30
N PRO A 155 15.87 60.70 6.03
CA PRO A 155 14.48 60.53 5.63
C PRO A 155 13.93 59.13 5.94
N GLN A 156 14.80 58.12 6.03
CA GLN A 156 14.42 56.74 6.40
C GLN A 156 14.15 56.58 7.90
N LYS A 157 14.55 57.53 8.74
CA LYS A 157 14.38 57.46 10.20
C LYS A 157 12.93 57.32 10.63
N SER A 158 11.99 57.88 9.86
CA SER A 158 10.54 57.75 10.11
C SER A 158 10.02 56.32 9.95
N GLN A 159 10.73 55.47 9.19
CA GLN A 159 10.36 54.09 8.93
C GLN A 159 10.84 53.12 10.03
N LEU A 160 11.72 53.59 10.94
CA LEU A 160 12.31 52.74 11.99
C LEU A 160 11.30 51.97 12.84
N PRO A 161 10.18 52.56 13.31
CA PRO A 161 9.20 51.81 14.11
C PRO A 161 8.58 50.64 13.34
N LEU A 162 8.26 50.86 12.05
CA LEU A 162 7.69 49.83 11.19
C LEU A 162 8.70 48.71 10.91
N LEU A 163 9.95 49.05 10.59
CA LEU A 163 11.02 48.07 10.35
C LEU A 163 11.32 47.25 11.61
N GLN A 164 11.29 47.86 12.79
CA GLN A 164 11.49 47.16 14.06
C GLN A 164 10.33 46.22 14.39
N SER A 165 9.08 46.62 14.12
CA SER A 165 7.92 45.73 14.25
C SER A 165 8.07 44.52 13.34
N HIS A 166 8.38 44.74 12.06
CA HIS A 166 8.53 43.66 11.09
C HIS A 166 9.68 42.71 11.46
N LEU A 167 10.81 43.25 11.94
CA LEU A 167 11.92 42.44 12.45
C LEU A 167 11.48 41.54 13.62
N SER A 168 10.63 42.05 14.52
CA SER A 168 10.12 41.27 15.64
C SER A 168 9.20 40.15 15.18
N ASP A 169 8.35 40.39 14.17
CA ASP A 169 7.46 39.39 13.59
C ASP A 169 8.25 38.27 12.88
N VAL A 170 9.24 38.65 12.06
CA VAL A 170 10.13 37.69 11.36
C VAL A 170 10.89 36.83 12.38
N ARG A 171 11.43 37.43 13.44
CA ARG A 171 12.13 36.68 14.50
C ARG A 171 11.21 35.73 15.23
N ARG A 172 9.98 36.16 15.52
CA ARG A 172 8.96 35.31 16.15
C ARG A 172 8.64 34.12 15.26
N GLU A 173 8.35 34.36 13.99
CA GLU A 173 8.06 33.27 13.05
C GLU A 173 9.25 32.32 12.89
N LYS A 174 10.47 32.86 12.78
CA LYS A 174 11.69 32.04 12.68
C LYS A 174 11.88 31.14 13.90
N SER A 175 11.57 31.65 15.09
CA SER A 175 11.60 30.87 16.33
C SER A 175 10.59 29.73 16.30
N GLU A 176 9.36 29.98 15.83
CA GLU A 176 8.33 28.95 15.71
C GLU A 176 8.69 27.88 14.66
N VAL A 177 9.22 28.28 13.51
CA VAL A 177 9.73 27.34 12.49
C VAL A 177 10.88 26.50 13.03
N ARG A 178 11.79 27.10 13.81
CA ARG A 178 12.89 26.37 14.47
C ARG A 178 12.35 25.30 15.43
N LYS A 179 11.38 25.65 16.27
CA LYS A 179 10.73 24.67 17.18
C LYS A 179 10.09 23.52 16.40
N GLN A 180 9.46 23.81 15.26
CA GLN A 180 8.88 22.78 14.40
C GLN A 180 9.94 21.86 13.79
N LEU A 181 11.08 22.41 13.37
CA LEU A 181 12.22 21.62 12.87
C LEU A 181 12.83 20.70 13.94
N GLU A 182 12.97 21.20 15.16
CA GLU A 182 13.47 20.42 16.31
C GLU A 182 12.52 19.26 16.62
N LYS A 183 11.23 19.54 16.73
CA LYS A 183 10.19 18.52 16.94
C LYS A 183 10.19 17.45 15.84
N ALA A 184 10.35 17.85 14.57
CA ALA A 184 10.41 16.93 13.44
C ALA A 184 11.69 16.08 13.45
N SER A 185 12.80 16.60 13.97
CA SER A 185 14.08 15.88 14.08
C SER A 185 14.04 14.84 15.20
N ASP A 186 13.43 15.20 16.34
CA ASP A 186 13.26 14.30 17.47
C ASP A 186 12.32 13.13 17.15
N SER A 187 11.20 13.39 16.45
CA SER A 187 10.29 12.33 16.01
C SER A 187 10.98 11.34 15.05
N ASN A 188 11.83 11.85 14.15
CA ASN A 188 12.55 11.00 13.21
C ASN A 188 13.62 10.14 13.91
N LYS A 189 14.23 10.67 14.98
CA LYS A 189 15.19 9.95 15.82
C LYS A 189 14.53 8.86 16.67
N SER A 190 13.33 9.12 17.22
CA SER A 190 12.57 8.10 17.94
C SER A 190 12.11 6.97 17.02
N ASP A 191 11.69 7.29 15.79
CA ASP A 191 11.27 6.29 14.80
C ASP A 191 12.44 5.41 14.35
N ALA A 192 13.63 6.00 14.19
CA ALA A 192 14.86 5.25 13.89
C ALA A 192 15.22 4.26 15.01
N ALA A 193 15.13 4.68 16.28
CA ALA A 193 15.42 3.83 17.43
C ALA A 193 14.41 2.68 17.59
N ALA A 194 13.12 2.93 17.33
CA ALA A 194 12.09 1.89 17.36
C ALA A 194 12.32 0.81 16.28
N ARG A 195 12.75 1.23 15.07
CA ARG A 195 13.05 0.32 13.96
C ARG A 195 14.28 -0.56 14.23
N THR A 196 15.32 -0.05 14.90
CA THR A 196 16.51 -0.85 15.26
C THR A 196 16.20 -1.91 16.31
N HIS A 197 15.36 -1.61 17.30
CA HIS A 197 14.96 -2.58 18.32
C HIS A 197 14.03 -3.68 17.76
N SER A 198 13.16 -3.35 16.81
CA SER A 198 12.28 -4.35 16.17
C SER A 198 13.05 -5.37 15.32
N LYS A 199 14.14 -4.97 14.65
CA LYS A 199 15.00 -5.89 13.89
C LYS A 199 15.84 -6.80 14.78
N ALA A 200 16.25 -6.33 15.97
CA ALA A 200 17.04 -7.14 16.91
C ALA A 200 16.23 -8.23 17.62
N SER A 201 14.91 -8.09 17.72
CA SER A 201 14.01 -9.06 18.39
C SER A 201 13.47 -10.16 17.45
N ARG A 202 13.84 -10.13 16.16
CA ARG A 202 13.43 -11.14 15.16
C ARG A 202 14.56 -12.10 14.74
N ASN A 203 15.72 -12.02 15.38
CA ASN A 203 16.83 -12.96 15.20
C ASN A 203 16.98 -13.85 16.43
#